data_AF-A0AAV6VJZ2-F1
#
_entry.id   AF-A0AAV6VJZ2-F1
#
_cell.length_a   1.000
_cell.length_b   1.000
_cell.length_c   1.000
_cell.angle_alpha   90.00
_cell.angle_beta   90.00
_cell.angle_gamma   90.00
#
_symmetry.space_group_name_H-M   'P 1'
#
loop_
_entity.id
_entity.type
_entity.pdbx_description
1 polymer ?
#
loop_
_entity_poly.entity_id
_entity_poly.type
_entity_poly.pdbx_seq_one_letter_code
_entity_poly.pdbx_strand_id
1 'polypeptide(L)'
;MIATTFITILLFKLQGDKINCLESKSKKCEVCVEVLTKFAQSLRRSELNDSERIEERFVKFCRKSTGPENRFCYYIGGTSDSATRVLSEMSKPLSWGLPVDKICQRLGSKDLQVCDLRYKEPADL
;
A
#
# COMPACT_ATOMS: atom_id res chain seq x y z
N MET A 1 5.28 32.54 43.00
CA MET A 1 4.39 31.75 42.11
C MET A 1 4.98 31.63 40.70
N ILE A 2 6.25 31.21 40.56
CA ILE A 2 6.96 31.12 39.26
C ILE A 2 7.58 29.70 39.08
N ALA A 3 7.56 28.85 40.12
CA ALA A 3 8.12 27.50 40.07
C ALA A 3 7.13 26.43 39.55
N THR A 4 5.82 26.68 39.61
CA THR A 4 4.79 25.73 39.15
C THR A 4 4.59 25.76 37.63
N THR A 5 5.03 26.82 36.95
CA THR A 5 4.91 26.95 35.49
C THR A 5 5.98 26.16 34.73
N PHE A 6 7.12 25.83 35.35
CA PHE A 6 8.14 24.97 34.74
C PHE A 6 7.73 23.49 34.66
N ILE A 7 6.91 23.01 35.60
CA ILE A 7 6.45 21.63 35.62
C ILE A 7 5.42 21.37 34.50
N THR A 8 4.61 22.37 34.12
CA THR A 8 3.68 22.22 32.99
C THR A 8 4.37 22.26 31.63
N ILE A 9 5.57 22.84 31.51
CA ILE A 9 6.41 22.78 30.30
C ILE A 9 6.91 21.34 30.01
N LEU A 10 6.90 20.45 31.00
CA LEU A 10 7.18 19.01 30.78
C LEU A 10 6.01 18.24 30.18
N LEU A 11 4.77 18.73 30.29
CA LEU A 11 3.62 18.14 29.58
C LEU A 11 3.51 18.63 28.12
N PHE A 12 4.35 19.59 27.72
CA PHE A 12 4.56 20.02 26.33
C PHE A 12 5.30 18.97 25.46
N LYS A 13 5.39 17.69 25.87
CA LYS A 13 6.13 16.62 25.16
C LYS A 13 5.26 15.56 24.48
N LEU A 14 3.96 15.78 24.32
CA LEU A 14 3.15 14.98 23.39
C LEU A 14 2.52 15.90 22.34
N GLN A 15 3.38 16.65 21.65
CA GLN A 15 3.10 17.03 20.28
C GLN A 15 2.96 15.73 19.48
N GLY A 16 1.72 15.26 19.33
CA GLY A 16 1.35 14.30 18.30
C GLY A 16 1.48 14.99 16.96
N ASP A 17 2.64 14.83 16.34
CA ASP A 17 2.95 15.38 15.02
C ASP A 17 1.95 14.86 13.96
N LYS A 18 1.21 15.82 13.39
CA LYS A 18 0.62 15.82 12.04
C LYS A 18 0.12 14.47 11.51
N ILE A 19 -1.12 14.13 11.83
CA ILE A 19 -1.91 13.33 10.89
C ILE A 19 -2.14 14.23 9.66
N ASN A 20 -1.34 14.00 8.62
CA ASN A 20 -1.59 14.51 7.28
C ASN A 20 -2.83 13.78 6.75
N CYS A 21 -4.00 14.18 7.23
CA CYS A 21 -5.28 13.92 6.59
C CYS A 21 -5.26 14.65 5.26
N LEU A 22 -5.73 13.95 4.22
CA LEU A 22 -6.24 14.45 2.94
C LEU A 22 -5.74 15.87 2.57
N GLU A 23 -4.97 16.08 1.51
CA GLU A 23 -5.58 16.18 0.20
C GLU A 23 -4.54 16.65 -0.83
N SER A 24 -4.20 15.77 -1.78
CA SER A 24 -3.89 16.11 -3.18
C SER A 24 -3.98 14.85 -4.08
N LYS A 25 -4.87 13.90 -3.73
CA LYS A 25 -4.93 12.54 -4.32
C LYS A 25 -6.07 12.39 -5.34
N SER A 26 -6.24 13.34 -6.26
CA SER A 26 -7.10 13.08 -7.40
C SER A 26 -6.44 11.97 -8.25
N LYS A 27 -6.95 10.74 -8.15
CA LYS A 27 -6.56 9.52 -8.91
C LYS A 27 -5.12 8.97 -8.77
N LYS A 28 -4.28 9.42 -7.85
CA LYS A 28 -2.94 8.82 -7.67
C LYS A 28 -3.06 7.41 -7.07
N CYS A 29 -2.45 6.42 -7.74
CA CYS A 29 -2.44 5.01 -7.36
C CYS A 29 -3.79 4.26 -7.47
N GLU A 30 -4.72 4.71 -8.31
CA GLU A 30 -6.04 4.08 -8.49
C GLU A 30 -5.96 2.55 -8.70
N VAL A 31 -5.18 2.11 -9.68
CA VAL A 31 -4.99 0.68 -9.99
C VAL A 31 -4.36 -0.07 -8.80
N CYS A 32 -3.38 0.51 -8.12
CA CYS A 32 -2.75 -0.11 -6.94
C CYS A 32 -3.76 -0.34 -5.82
N VAL A 33 -4.55 0.69 -5.48
CA VAL A 33 -5.52 0.61 -4.38
C VAL A 33 -6.60 -0.41 -4.69
N GLU A 34 -7.11 -0.42 -5.92
CA GLU A 34 -8.14 -1.36 -6.34
C GLU A 34 -7.64 -2.81 -6.30
N VAL A 35 -6.47 -3.08 -6.90
CA VAL A 35 -5.88 -4.42 -6.94
C VAL A 35 -5.58 -4.94 -5.53
N LEU A 36 -4.93 -4.14 -4.68
CA LEU A 36 -4.60 -4.57 -3.32
C LEU A 36 -5.83 -4.71 -2.43
N THR A 37 -6.88 -3.92 -2.65
CA THR A 37 -8.15 -4.07 -1.93
C THR A 37 -8.84 -5.38 -2.31
N LYS A 38 -8.96 -5.68 -3.61
CA LYS A 38 -9.48 -6.96 -4.12
C LYS A 38 -8.68 -8.14 -3.57
N PHE A 39 -7.35 -8.02 -3.55
CA PHE A 39 -6.46 -9.05 -3.02
C PHE A 39 -6.65 -9.25 -1.50
N ALA A 40 -6.65 -8.18 -0.71
CA ALA A 40 -6.82 -8.25 0.74
C ALA A 40 -8.17 -8.89 1.13
N GLN A 41 -9.24 -8.60 0.38
CA GLN A 41 -10.55 -9.23 0.57
C GLN A 41 -10.56 -10.73 0.21
N SER A 42 -9.65 -11.17 -0.67
CA SER A 42 -9.52 -12.58 -1.07
C SER A 42 -8.74 -13.44 -0.07
N LEU A 43 -8.07 -12.82 0.91
CA LEU A 43 -7.26 -13.50 1.93
C LEU A 43 -8.12 -13.93 3.11
N ARG A 44 -7.83 -15.11 3.66
CA ARG A 44 -8.43 -15.55 4.93
C ARG A 44 -7.69 -14.90 6.10
N ARG A 45 -8.37 -14.73 7.24
CA ARG A 45 -7.75 -14.21 8.47
C ARG A 45 -6.51 -15.01 8.91
N SER A 46 -6.51 -16.32 8.71
CA SER A 46 -5.37 -17.19 9.01
C SER A 46 -4.15 -16.92 8.14
N GLU A 47 -4.31 -16.26 6.99
CA GLU A 47 -3.25 -15.96 6.02
C GLU A 47 -2.70 -14.55 6.21
N LEU A 48 -3.44 -13.67 6.89
CA LEU A 48 -3.03 -12.28 7.10
C LEU A 48 -1.79 -12.17 7.98
N ASN A 49 -1.48 -13.12 8.85
CA ASN A 49 -0.34 -13.00 9.76
C ASN A 49 0.99 -13.52 9.18
N ASP A 50 0.97 -14.02 7.95
CA ASP A 50 2.11 -14.70 7.32
C ASP A 50 2.46 -14.01 5.99
N SER A 51 3.55 -13.25 5.99
CA SER A 51 3.99 -12.50 4.82
C SER A 51 4.39 -13.41 3.65
N GLU A 52 5.01 -14.57 3.91
CA GLU A 52 5.41 -15.49 2.84
C GLU A 52 4.16 -16.09 2.17
N ARG A 53 3.18 -16.48 2.98
CA ARG A 53 1.90 -16.97 2.46
C ARG A 53 1.13 -15.90 1.69
N ILE A 54 1.18 -14.64 2.14
CA ILE A 54 0.62 -13.51 1.40
C ILE A 54 1.29 -13.39 0.03
N GLU A 55 2.62 -13.48 -0.05
CA GLU A 55 3.36 -13.40 -1.32
C GLU A 55 2.95 -14.52 -2.28
N GLU A 56 2.89 -15.77 -1.82
CA GLU A 56 2.44 -16.90 -2.64
C GLU A 56 1.01 -16.71 -3.16
N ARG A 57 0.11 -16.21 -2.30
CA ARG A 57 -1.28 -15.93 -2.67
C ARG A 57 -1.36 -14.79 -3.67
N PHE A 58 -0.52 -13.77 -3.52
CA PHE A 58 -0.46 -12.63 -4.43
C PHE A 58 0.04 -13.06 -5.82
N VAL A 59 1.06 -13.90 -5.91
CA VAL A 59 1.52 -14.48 -7.19
C VAL A 59 0.39 -15.26 -7.88
N LYS A 60 -0.37 -16.07 -7.13
CA LYS A 60 -1.53 -16.80 -7.66
C LYS A 60 -2.65 -15.86 -8.11
N PHE A 61 -2.86 -14.75 -7.40
CA PHE A 61 -3.82 -13.70 -7.77
C PHE A 61 -3.41 -13.03 -9.09
N CYS A 62 -2.13 -12.67 -9.23
CA CYS A 62 -1.59 -12.00 -10.40
C CYS A 62 -1.67 -12.83 -11.69
N ARG A 63 -1.65 -14.16 -11.62
CA ARG A 63 -1.86 -15.03 -12.81
C ARG A 63 -3.22 -14.84 -13.49
N LYS A 64 -4.22 -14.31 -12.78
CA LYS A 64 -5.56 -14.04 -13.32
C LYS A 64 -5.75 -12.59 -13.75
N SER A 65 -4.78 -11.73 -13.43
CA SER A 65 -4.86 -10.30 -13.72
C SER A 65 -4.60 -10.05 -15.22
N THR A 66 -5.27 -9.03 -15.76
CA THR A 66 -5.10 -8.63 -17.17
C THR A 66 -5.05 -7.10 -17.26
N GLY A 67 -4.58 -6.58 -18.40
CA GLY A 67 -4.55 -5.14 -18.64
C GLY A 67 -3.71 -4.36 -17.61
N PRO A 68 -4.22 -3.26 -17.04
CA PRO A 68 -3.51 -2.45 -16.05
C PRO A 68 -3.13 -3.21 -14.77
N GLU A 69 -3.94 -4.17 -14.34
CA GLU A 69 -3.68 -4.97 -13.12
C GLU A 69 -2.47 -5.90 -13.30
N ASN A 70 -2.31 -6.50 -14.49
CA ASN A 70 -1.13 -7.31 -14.80
C ASN A 70 0.16 -6.47 -14.83
N ARG A 71 0.07 -5.23 -15.30
CA ARG A 71 1.22 -4.31 -15.28
C ARG A 71 1.59 -3.93 -13.84
N PHE A 72 0.61 -3.72 -12.97
CA PHE A 72 0.85 -3.55 -11.53
C PHE A 72 1.54 -4.78 -10.93
N CYS A 73 1.04 -5.99 -11.21
CA CYS A 73 1.64 -7.24 -10.78
C CYS A 73 3.09 -7.39 -11.22
N TYR A 74 3.43 -6.97 -12.45
CA TYR A 74 4.80 -6.95 -12.93
C TYR A 74 5.70 -6.02 -12.10
N TYR A 75 5.27 -4.78 -11.83
CA TYR A 75 6.07 -3.81 -11.06
C TYR A 75 6.28 -4.21 -9.60
N ILE A 76 5.26 -4.80 -8.97
CA ILE A 76 5.34 -5.23 -7.56
C ILE A 76 5.98 -6.61 -7.41
N GLY A 77 6.08 -7.33 -8.52
CA GLY A 77 6.74 -8.61 -8.59
C GLY A 77 5.90 -9.83 -8.30
N GLY A 78 4.59 -9.73 -8.53
CA GLY A 78 3.68 -10.87 -8.51
C GLY A 78 3.80 -11.83 -9.71
N THR A 79 4.76 -11.60 -10.62
CA THR A 79 5.06 -12.50 -11.75
C THR A 79 6.35 -13.29 -11.50
N SER A 80 6.50 -14.46 -12.15
CA SER A 80 7.67 -15.34 -12.01
C SER A 80 9.02 -14.67 -12.32
N ASP A 81 8.97 -13.58 -13.07
CA ASP A 81 10.13 -12.94 -13.66
C ASP A 81 10.62 -11.76 -12.81
N SER A 82 10.02 -11.55 -11.63
CA SER A 82 10.36 -10.43 -10.77
C SER A 82 11.40 -10.77 -9.71
N ALA A 83 12.39 -9.90 -9.59
CA ALA A 83 13.38 -9.94 -8.52
C ALA A 83 12.71 -9.57 -7.20
N THR A 84 12.72 -10.50 -6.24
CA THR A 84 11.93 -10.57 -4.99
C THR A 84 12.07 -9.44 -3.96
N ARG A 85 12.56 -8.25 -4.33
CA ARG A 85 12.71 -7.10 -3.42
C ARG A 85 11.45 -6.26 -3.20
N VAL A 86 10.45 -6.33 -4.09
CA VAL A 86 9.26 -5.44 -4.01
C VAL A 86 8.05 -6.11 -3.36
N LEU A 87 7.86 -7.42 -3.56
CA LEU A 87 6.79 -8.19 -2.93
C LEU A 87 6.78 -8.05 -1.40
N SER A 88 7.95 -8.14 -0.77
CA SER A 88 8.08 -8.03 0.69
C SER A 88 7.67 -6.68 1.27
N GLU A 89 7.70 -5.62 0.46
CA GLU A 89 7.28 -4.25 0.82
C GLU A 89 5.77 -4.08 0.77
N MET A 90 5.07 -5.02 0.14
CA MET A 90 3.62 -5.11 0.13
C MET A 90 3.14 -6.13 1.16
N SER A 91 3.76 -7.31 1.24
CA SER A 91 3.32 -8.42 2.08
C SER A 91 3.47 -8.16 3.58
N LYS A 92 4.61 -7.61 4.02
CA LYS A 92 4.88 -7.30 5.44
C LYS A 92 3.95 -6.23 6.02
N PRO A 93 3.76 -5.05 5.39
CA PRO A 93 2.83 -4.08 5.94
C PRO A 93 1.37 -4.56 5.86
N LEU A 94 1.02 -5.37 4.85
CA LEU A 94 -0.29 -6.00 4.80
C LEU A 94 -0.48 -6.97 5.96
N SER A 95 0.57 -7.71 6.35
CA SER A 95 0.47 -8.71 7.40
C SER A 95 0.29 -8.13 8.81
N TRP A 96 0.74 -6.90 9.02
CA TRP A 96 0.55 -6.17 10.28
C TRP A 96 -0.67 -5.24 10.25
N GLY A 97 -1.49 -5.30 9.19
CA GLY A 97 -2.76 -4.58 9.08
C GLY A 97 -2.63 -3.11 8.65
N LEU A 98 -1.56 -2.73 7.96
CA LEU A 98 -1.45 -1.38 7.39
C LEU A 98 -2.52 -1.20 6.30
N PRO A 99 -3.29 -0.08 6.29
CA PRO A 99 -4.28 0.17 5.25
C PRO A 99 -3.67 0.21 3.84
N VAL A 100 -4.40 -0.32 2.86
CA VAL A 100 -3.99 -0.42 1.45
C VAL A 100 -3.52 0.93 0.89
N ASP A 101 -4.22 2.02 1.22
CA ASP A 101 -3.84 3.37 0.77
C ASP A 101 -2.41 3.75 1.16
N LYS A 102 -1.98 3.35 2.36
CA LYS A 102 -0.65 3.66 2.88
C LYS A 102 0.40 2.73 2.29
N ILE A 103 0.05 1.48 2.01
CA ILE A 103 0.90 0.55 1.26
C ILE A 103 1.17 1.12 -0.13
N CYS A 104 0.13 1.52 -0.88
CA CYS A 104 0.28 2.09 -2.22
C CYS A 104 1.11 3.39 -2.23
N GLN A 105 0.96 4.26 -1.23
CA GLN A 105 1.84 5.44 -1.09
C GLN A 105 3.31 5.07 -0.90
N ARG A 106 3.59 4.04 -0.09
CA ARG A 106 4.97 3.56 0.13
C ARG A 106 5.55 2.95 -1.14
N LEU A 107 4.77 2.13 -1.84
CA LEU A 107 5.17 1.54 -3.12
C LEU A 107 5.43 2.62 -4.17
N GLY A 108 4.53 3.60 -4.29
CA GLY A 108 4.69 4.75 -5.18
C GLY A 108 5.90 5.63 -4.85
N SER A 109 6.33 5.68 -3.59
CA SER A 109 7.55 6.41 -3.20
C SER A 109 8.82 5.67 -3.62
N LYS A 110 8.75 4.35 -3.83
CA LYS A 110 9.88 3.54 -4.34
C LYS A 110 9.91 3.52 -5.86
N ASP A 111 8.74 3.43 -6.48
CA ASP A 111 8.56 3.45 -7.92
C ASP A 111 7.29 4.23 -8.28
N LEU A 112 7.49 5.42 -8.86
CA LEU A 112 6.41 6.30 -9.28
C LEU A 112 5.49 5.63 -10.31
N GLN A 113 6.01 4.68 -11.11
CA GLN A 113 5.23 3.98 -12.13
C GLN A 113 4.07 3.18 -11.55
N VAL A 114 4.20 2.70 -10.30
CA VAL A 114 3.12 1.98 -9.59
C VAL A 114 1.88 2.85 -9.44
N CYS A 115 2.07 4.14 -9.16
CA CYS A 115 0.98 5.08 -8.89
C CYS A 115 0.47 5.83 -10.12
N ASP A 116 1.21 5.79 -11.22
CA ASP A 116 0.84 6.39 -12.50
C ASP A 116 -0.02 5.46 -13.37
N LEU A 117 -0.18 4.19 -12.97
CA LEU A 117 -1.10 3.26 -13.63
C LEU A 117 -2.55 3.72 -13.53
N ARG A 118 -3.24 3.72 -14.68
CA ARG A 118 -4.66 4.07 -14.82
C ARG A 118 -5.38 3.06 -15.69
N TYR A 119 -6.67 2.90 -15.45
CA TYR A 119 -7.55 2.23 -16.40
C TYR A 119 -7.73 3.14 -17.63
N LYS A 120 -7.63 2.55 -18.83
CA LYS A 120 -7.95 3.29 -20.04
C LYS A 120 -9.45 3.56 -20.03
N GLU A 121 -9.85 4.81 -20.19
CA GLU A 121 -11.23 5.11 -20.54
C GLU A 121 -11.52 4.41 -21.89
N PRO A 122 -12.71 3.80 -22.07
CA PRO A 122 -13.07 3.24 -23.35
C PRO A 122 -12.92 4.35 -24.40
N ALA A 123 -12.00 4.16 -25.34
CA ALA A 123 -11.94 5.04 -26.49
C ALA A 123 -13.23 4.81 -27.27
N ASP A 124 -14.05 5.86 -27.40
CA ASP A 124 -15.24 5.85 -28.24
C ASP A 124 -14.85 5.35 -29.64
N LEU A 125 -15.32 4.14 -29.97
CA LEU A 125 -15.21 3.49 -31.28
C LEU A 125 -16.56 3.59 -32.00
#